data_AF-A0A849EV67-F1
#
_entry.id   AF-A0A849EV67-F1
#
_cell.length_a   1.000
_cell.length_b   1.000
_cell.length_c   1.000
_cell.angle_alpha   90.00
_cell.angle_beta   90.00
_cell.angle_gamma   90.00
#
_symmetry.space_group_name_H-M   'P 1'
#
loop_
_entity.id
_entity.type
_entity.pdbx_description
1 polymer ?
#
loop_
_entity_poly.entity_id
_entity_poly.type
_entity_poly.pdbx_seq_one_letter_code
_entity_poly.pdbx_strand_id
1 'polypeptide(L)'
;MSPAQPTFLPATADECRRLGWSRLDVILVTGDAYIDTPHMGVAVVGRVLVGAGFRVGIIAQPDIHSPGDITRLGEPELFWGITGGSIDSM
;
A
#
# COMPACT_ATOMS: atom_id res chain seq x y z
N MET A 1 -15.00 17.42 5.73
CA MET A 1 -13.91 17.78 4.79
C MET A 1 -13.02 16.56 4.71
N SER A 2 -12.93 15.88 3.56
CA SER A 2 -12.08 14.70 3.45
C SER A 2 -10.61 15.10 3.68
N PRO A 3 -9.83 14.32 4.43
CA PRO A 3 -8.42 14.62 4.64
C PRO A 3 -7.69 14.67 3.29
N ALA A 4 -6.68 15.54 3.20
CA ALA A 4 -5.83 15.66 2.03
C ALA A 4 -5.23 14.29 1.71
N GLN A 5 -5.51 13.78 0.52
CA GLN A 5 -5.05 12.48 0.06
C GLN A 5 -3.57 12.59 -0.37
N PRO A 6 -2.72 11.61 -0.05
CA PRO A 6 -1.34 11.62 -0.53
C PRO A 6 -1.32 11.47 -2.07
N THR A 7 -0.32 12.04 -2.74
CA THR A 7 -0.20 11.91 -4.21
C THR A 7 -0.03 10.47 -4.66
N PHE A 8 0.60 9.62 -3.84
CA PHE A 8 0.73 8.17 -4.04
C PHE A 8 0.54 7.46 -2.70
N LEU A 9 0.20 6.17 -2.71
CA LEU A 9 0.28 5.37 -1.48
C LEU A 9 1.74 5.30 -1.02
N PRO A 10 2.04 5.57 0.27
CA PRO A 10 3.40 5.44 0.79
C PRO A 10 3.87 3.99 0.65
N ALA A 11 5.06 3.84 0.09
CA ALA A 11 5.75 2.58 -0.09
C ALA A 11 7.05 2.54 0.72
N THR A 12 7.28 3.45 1.65
CA THR A 12 8.43 3.45 2.57
C THR A 12 8.06 4.00 3.94
N ALA A 13 8.82 3.62 4.97
CA ALA A 13 8.65 4.20 6.31
C ALA A 13 8.87 5.73 6.28
N ASP A 14 9.76 6.22 5.41
CA ASP A 14 10.10 7.64 5.28
C ASP A 14 8.92 8.42 4.70
N GLU A 15 8.24 7.87 3.69
CA GLU A 15 7.00 8.43 3.17
C GLU A 15 5.89 8.47 4.21
N CYS A 16 5.73 7.41 5.01
CA CYS A 16 4.78 7.39 6.12
C CYS A 16 5.08 8.52 7.11
N ARG A 17 6.36 8.72 7.48
CA ARG A 17 6.78 9.81 8.38
C ARG A 17 6.51 11.20 7.78
N ARG A 18 6.71 11.40 6.48
CA ARG A 18 6.37 12.67 5.79
C ARG A 18 4.87 12.97 5.82
N LEU A 19 4.02 11.94 5.85
CA LEU A 19 2.57 12.06 6.00
C LEU A 19 2.14 12.22 7.47
N GLY A 20 3.07 12.18 8.42
CA GLY A 20 2.78 12.20 9.86
C GLY A 20 2.18 10.91 10.38
N TRP A 21 2.31 9.80 9.63
CA TRP A 21 1.74 8.51 9.99
C TRP A 21 2.80 7.68 10.73
N SER A 22 2.58 7.47 12.02
CA SER A 22 3.41 6.59 12.86
C SER A 22 3.13 5.10 12.66
N ARG A 23 1.93 4.78 12.16
CA ARG A 23 1.45 3.40 11.91
C ARG A 23 0.45 3.41 10.75
N LEU A 24 0.33 2.29 10.06
CA LEU A 24 -0.64 2.11 8.96
C LEU A 24 -1.82 1.28 9.45
N ASP A 25 -3.01 1.61 8.96
CA ASP A 25 -4.22 0.84 9.24
C ASP A 25 -4.29 -0.40 8.33
N VAL A 26 -3.91 -0.22 7.07
CA VAL A 26 -3.91 -1.28 6.05
C VAL A 26 -2.58 -1.26 5.30
N ILE A 27 -2.01 -2.44 5.07
CA ILE A 27 -0.88 -2.60 4.14
C ILE A 27 -1.34 -3.48 2.98
N LEU A 28 -1.25 -2.93 1.77
CA LEU A 28 -1.54 -3.66 0.54
C LEU A 28 -0.25 -4.29 -0.01
N VAL A 29 -0.34 -5.51 -0.52
CA VAL A 29 0.76 -6.23 -1.16
C VAL A 29 0.32 -6.64 -2.56
N THR A 30 1.16 -6.39 -3.56
CA THR A 30 0.89 -6.73 -4.96
C THR A 30 2.10 -7.38 -5.63
N GLY A 31 1.86 -8.40 -6.46
CA GLY A 31 2.87 -9.04 -7.30
C GLY A 31 3.33 -8.19 -8.49
N ASP A 32 2.60 -7.13 -8.82
CA ASP A 32 2.94 -6.14 -9.86
C ASP A 32 3.70 -4.94 -9.30
N ALA A 33 4.38 -4.20 -10.18
CA ALA A 33 4.82 -2.85 -9.88
C ALA A 33 3.63 -1.94 -9.55
N TYR A 34 3.79 -1.06 -8.57
CA TYR A 34 2.73 -0.11 -8.23
C TYR A 34 2.71 1.06 -9.22
N ILE A 35 1.62 1.19 -9.96
CA ILE A 35 1.27 2.37 -10.73
C ILE A 35 -0.08 2.86 -10.21
N ASP A 36 -0.15 4.14 -9.83
CA ASP A 36 -1.38 4.72 -9.31
C ASP A 36 -2.34 5.08 -10.46
N THR A 37 -3.05 4.07 -10.96
CA THR A 37 -3.95 4.16 -12.12
C THR A 37 -5.26 3.41 -11.85
N PRO A 38 -6.42 3.88 -12.37
CA PRO A 38 -7.69 3.16 -12.24
C PRO A 38 -7.70 1.78 -12.91
N HIS A 39 -6.69 1.46 -13.74
CA HIS A 39 -6.53 0.13 -14.36
C HIS A 39 -5.86 -0.91 -13.43
N MET A 40 -5.36 -0.49 -12.27
CA MET A 40 -4.79 -1.39 -11.26
C MET A 40 -5.74 -1.50 -10.06
N GLY A 41 -6.29 -2.70 -9.85
CA GLY A 41 -7.26 -2.94 -8.78
C GLY A 41 -6.73 -2.56 -7.40
N VAL A 42 -5.46 -2.84 -7.11
CA VAL A 42 -4.81 -2.48 -5.83
C VAL A 42 -4.77 -0.96 -5.61
N ALA A 43 -4.55 -0.17 -6.66
CA ALA A 43 -4.56 1.28 -6.59
C ALA A 43 -5.97 1.80 -6.29
N VAL A 44 -6.99 1.26 -6.97
CA VAL A 44 -8.40 1.60 -6.72
C VAL A 44 -8.80 1.29 -5.27
N VAL A 45 -8.49 0.09 -4.78
CA VAL A 45 -8.76 -0.32 -3.39
C VAL A 45 -8.05 0.62 -2.41
N GLY A 46 -6.77 0.91 -2.62
CA GLY A 46 -6.02 1.84 -1.78
C GLY A 46 -6.64 3.23 -1.76
N ARG A 47 -7.00 3.79 -2.92
CA ARG A 47 -7.65 5.12 -3.01
C ARG A 47 -9.00 5.17 -2.30
N VAL A 48 -9.82 4.12 -2.42
CA VAL A 48 -11.10 4.04 -1.71
C VAL A 48 -10.87 4.03 -0.18
N LEU A 49 -9.91 3.25 0.30
CA LEU A 49 -9.59 3.17 1.72
C LEU A 49 -9.02 4.49 2.28
N VAL A 50 -8.10 5.14 1.56
CA VAL A 50 -7.59 6.46 2.00
C VAL A 50 -8.70 7.52 1.92
N GLY A 51 -9.59 7.44 0.91
CA GLY A 51 -10.78 8.28 0.81
C GLY A 51 -11.75 8.12 1.99
N ALA A 52 -11.81 6.92 2.57
CA ALA A 52 -12.56 6.61 3.79
C ALA A 52 -11.84 7.01 5.09
N GLY A 53 -10.61 7.54 5.01
CA GLY A 53 -9.85 8.05 6.14
C GLY A 53 -8.84 7.07 6.74
N PHE A 54 -8.58 5.94 6.11
CA PHE A 54 -7.56 4.98 6.56
C PHE A 54 -6.15 5.37 6.09
N ARG A 55 -5.15 5.07 6.91
CA ARG A 55 -3.73 5.18 6.58
C ARG A 55 -3.31 3.91 5.85
N VAL A 56 -3.13 4.00 4.54
CA VAL A 56 -2.86 2.84 3.69
C VAL A 56 -1.46 2.94 3.11
N GLY A 57 -0.66 1.88 3.23
CA GLY A 57 0.62 1.75 2.52
C GLY A 57 0.62 0.60 1.53
N ILE A 58 1.63 0.54 0.68
CA ILE A 58 1.75 -0.51 -0.34
C ILE A 58 3.16 -1.11 -0.42
N ILE A 59 3.20 -2.42 -0.63
CA ILE A 59 4.39 -3.22 -0.92
C ILE A 59 4.19 -3.86 -2.29
N ALA A 60 4.86 -3.31 -3.31
CA ALA A 60 4.89 -3.88 -4.65
C ALA A 60 6.12 -4.76 -4.83
N GLN A 61 5.92 -5.93 -5.41
CA GLN A 61 6.96 -6.92 -5.77
C GLN A 61 7.97 -7.19 -4.64
N PRO A 62 7.53 -7.56 -3.42
CA PRO A 62 8.46 -7.83 -2.34
C PRO A 62 9.38 -9.01 -2.68
N ASP A 63 10.64 -8.93 -2.27
CA ASP A 63 11.48 -10.11 -2.14
C ASP A 63 10.85 -11.07 -1.11
N ILE A 64 10.46 -12.26 -1.55
CA ILE A 64 9.83 -13.30 -0.72
C ILE A 64 10.86 -14.21 -0.04
N HIS A 65 12.14 -14.12 -0.40
CA HIS A 65 13.22 -14.89 0.21
C HIS A 65 13.76 -14.22 1.48
N SER A 66 13.35 -12.98 1.76
CA SER A 66 13.74 -12.21 2.93
C SER A 66 12.53 -11.60 3.61
N PRO A 67 12.48 -11.58 4.96
CA PRO A 67 11.43 -10.86 5.68
C PRO A 67 11.54 -9.34 5.52
N GLY A 68 12.68 -8.82 5.06
CA GLY A 68 12.97 -7.38 5.01
C GLY A 68 11.90 -6.59 4.26
N ASP A 69 11.55 -7.02 3.06
CA ASP A 69 10.59 -6.29 2.22
C ASP A 69 9.17 -6.35 2.75
N ILE A 70 8.74 -7.52 3.24
CA ILE A 70 7.39 -7.72 3.80
C ILE A 70 7.22 -6.92 5.09
N THR A 71 8.27 -6.81 5.92
CA THR A 71 8.21 -6.17 7.24
C THR A 71 8.57 -4.68 7.25
N ARG A 72 9.05 -4.11 6.12
CA ARG A 72 9.60 -2.74 6.06
C ARG A 72 8.64 -1.61 6.44
N LEU A 73 7.33 -1.85 6.45
CA LEU A 73 6.30 -0.89 6.86
C LEU A 73 5.76 -1.14 8.27
N GLY A 74 6.26 -2.17 8.96
CA GLY A 74 5.72 -2.63 10.24
C GLY A 74 4.42 -3.43 10.08
N GLU A 75 3.73 -3.63 11.20
CA GLU A 75 2.45 -4.34 11.27
C GLU A 75 1.28 -3.35 11.12
N PRO A 76 0.26 -3.67 10.28
CA PRO A 76 -0.93 -2.84 10.14
C PRO A 76 -1.85 -2.99 11.35
N GLU A 77 -2.59 -1.94 11.70
CA GLU A 77 -3.56 -1.98 12.81
C GLU A 77 -4.78 -2.86 12.52
N LEU A 78 -5.19 -2.95 11.24
CA LEU A 78 -6.41 -3.64 10.86
C LEU A 78 -6.12 -4.93 10.10
N PHE A 79 -5.50 -4.84 8.92
CA PHE A 79 -5.24 -6.03 8.10
C PHE A 79 -4.19 -5.82 6.99
N TRP A 80 -3.76 -6.95 6.43
CA TRP A 80 -3.00 -7.05 5.18
C TRP A 80 -3.92 -7.38 4.01
N GLY A 81 -3.82 -6.65 2.90
CA GLY A 81 -4.55 -6.95 1.67
C GLY A 81 -3.60 -7.43 0.58
N ILE A 82 -3.71 -8.68 0.14
CA ILE A 82 -2.75 -9.29 -0.80
C ILE A 82 -3.44 -9.58 -2.13
N THR A 83 -2.79 -9.24 -3.25
CA THR A 83 -3.22 -9.59 -4.61
C THR A 83 -2.05 -10.09 -5.46
N GLY A 84 -2.34 -11.00 -6.40
CA GLY A 84 -1.35 -11.48 -7.37
C GLY A 84 -0.92 -10.42 -8.39
N GLY A 85 -1.73 -9.35 -8.55
CA GLY A 85 -1.54 -8.33 -9.59
C GLY A 85 -2.68 -8.32 -10.60
N SER A 86 -2.59 -7.43 -11.57
CA SER A 86 -3.41 -7.34 -12.78
C SER A 86 -2.78 -8.07 -13.96
N ILE A 87 -1.48 -8.38 -13.92
CA ILE A 87 -0.78 -9.10 -14.98
C ILE A 87 -0.87 -10.60 -14.74
N ASP A 88 -1.47 -11.31 -15.69
CA ASP A 88 -1.45 -12.77 -15.71
C ASP A 88 -0.05 -13.25 -16.13
N SER A 89 0.51 -14.15 -15.33
CA SER A 89 1.76 -14.82 -15.65
C SER A 89 1.48 -15.91 -16.67
N MET A 90 1.40 -15.53 -17.95
CA MET A 90 1.38 -16.50 -19.05
C MET A 90 2.67 -17.32 -19.10
#